data_AF-A0A2X2Y646-F1
#
_entry.id   AF-A0A2X2Y646-F1
#
_cell.length_a   1.000
_cell.length_b   1.000
_cell.length_c   1.000
_cell.angle_alpha   90.00
_cell.angle_beta   90.00
_cell.angle_gamma   90.00
#
_symmetry.space_group_name_H-M   'P 1'
#
loop_
_entity.id
_entity.type
_entity.pdbx_description
1 polymer ?
#
loop_
_entity_poly.entity_id
_entity_poly.type
_entity_poly.pdbx_seq_one_letter_code
_entity_poly.pdbx_strand_id
1 'polypeptide(L)'
;MGKIESSSSWTRGYIAQSIGIDPNNFIANTSPLKFDDKALSFNDVLGCYMEYNNNTGINSELNDRMKTIDDEMKELNNPNDKYRSAYDSLLKMYQSLSSFEKDAISPNGSLNSYKNEINKLDNEIVSNYNVFKTQLPN
;
A
#
# COMPACT_ATOMS: atom_id res chain seq x y z
N MET A 1 0.70 40.26 -7.74
CA MET A 1 -0.38 39.29 -7.43
C MET A 1 0.33 38.00 -7.05
N GLY A 2 0.50 37.69 -5.76
CA GLY A 2 1.41 36.60 -5.36
C GLY A 2 1.24 36.24 -3.90
N LYS A 3 0.12 35.61 -3.55
CA LYS A 3 -0.18 35.11 -2.20
C LYS A 3 -1.20 33.99 -2.26
N ILE A 4 -0.83 32.82 -2.79
CA ILE A 4 -1.60 31.57 -2.62
C ILE A 4 -0.66 30.36 -2.35
N GLU A 5 0.65 30.45 -2.62
CA GLU A 5 1.56 29.31 -2.46
C GLU A 5 2.02 29.02 -1.01
N SER A 6 2.01 30.00 -0.11
CA SER A 6 2.55 29.78 1.25
C SER A 6 1.65 28.86 2.08
N SER A 7 0.34 29.10 2.12
CA SER A 7 -0.60 28.27 2.88
C SER A 7 -0.68 26.84 2.33
N SER A 8 -0.60 26.67 1.01
CA SER A 8 -0.58 25.35 0.37
C SER A 8 0.71 24.57 0.63
N SER A 9 1.84 25.26 0.74
CA SER A 9 3.13 24.64 1.06
C SER A 9 3.19 24.22 2.53
N TRP A 10 2.71 25.04 3.47
CA TRP A 10 2.61 24.67 4.89
C TRP A 10 1.77 23.41 5.08
N THR A 11 0.57 23.35 4.50
CA THR A 11 -0.32 22.20 4.62
C THR A 11 0.30 20.92 4.07
N ARG A 12 0.91 20.96 2.89
CA ARG A 12 1.60 19.79 2.32
C ARG A 12 2.81 19.38 3.16
N GLY A 13 3.51 20.34 3.76
CA GLY A 13 4.56 20.06 4.74
C GLY A 13 4.05 19.36 5.99
N TYR A 14 2.89 19.76 6.52
CA TYR A 14 2.22 19.06 7.64
C TYR A 14 1.77 17.65 7.25
N ILE A 15 1.20 17.47 6.06
CA ILE A 15 0.86 16.15 5.52
C ILE A 15 2.12 15.27 5.50
N ALA A 16 3.19 15.74 4.87
CA ALA A 16 4.44 14.99 4.75
C ALA A 16 4.98 14.52 6.11
N GLN A 17 5.01 15.42 7.11
CA GLN A 17 5.41 15.07 8.48
C GLN A 17 4.51 13.99 9.08
N SER A 18 3.19 14.09 8.91
CA SER A 18 2.23 13.13 9.47
C SER A 18 2.36 11.71 8.89
N ILE A 19 2.90 11.59 7.67
CA ILE A 19 3.11 10.31 6.98
C ILE A 19 4.59 9.91 6.91
N GLY A 20 5.48 10.63 7.61
CA GLY A 20 6.90 10.29 7.72
C GLY A 20 7.74 10.54 6.46
N ILE A 21 7.31 11.45 5.58
CA ILE A 21 8.02 11.82 4.35
C ILE A 21 8.71 13.18 4.53
N ASP A 22 9.89 13.35 3.92
CA ASP A 22 10.57 14.65 3.91
C ASP A 22 9.66 15.75 3.32
N PRO A 23 9.38 16.84 4.06
CA PRO A 23 8.46 17.88 3.61
C PRO A 23 8.86 18.55 2.31
N ASN A 24 10.16 18.79 2.08
CA ASN A 24 10.62 19.48 0.88
C ASN A 24 10.47 18.58 -0.35
N ASN A 25 10.85 17.31 -0.21
CA ASN A 25 10.67 16.32 -1.27
C ASN A 25 9.18 16.11 -1.60
N PHE A 26 8.30 16.07 -0.59
CA PHE A 26 6.86 15.95 -0.79
C PHE A 26 6.27 17.16 -1.51
N ILE A 27 6.63 18.38 -1.08
CA ILE A 27 6.18 19.64 -1.71
C ILE A 27 6.63 19.74 -3.17
N ALA A 28 7.86 19.29 -3.48
CA ALA A 28 8.42 19.32 -4.84
C ALA A 28 7.74 18.33 -5.79
N ASN A 29 7.14 17.26 -5.26
CA ASN A 29 6.56 16.15 -6.03
C ASN A 29 5.03 16.06 -5.90
N THR A 30 4.36 17.12 -5.45
CA THR A 30 2.89 17.19 -5.35
C THR A 30 2.36 18.53 -5.84
N SER A 31 1.12 18.54 -6.31
CA SER A 31 0.41 19.73 -6.72
C SER A 31 -0.09 20.51 -5.50
N PRO A 32 -0.18 21.85 -5.59
CA PRO A 32 -0.82 22.65 -4.55
C PRO A 32 -2.29 22.24 -4.33
N LEU A 33 -2.66 22.01 -3.08
CA LEU A 33 -4.06 21.81 -2.70
C LEU A 33 -4.83 23.14 -2.83
N LYS A 34 -6.06 23.07 -3.37
CA LYS A 34 -6.98 24.21 -3.40
C LYS A 34 -7.73 24.26 -2.07
N PHE A 35 -7.65 25.40 -1.37
CA PHE A 35 -8.35 25.61 -0.11
C PHE A 35 -9.66 26.35 -0.36
N ASP A 36 -10.78 25.74 0.02
CA ASP A 36 -12.08 26.40 0.16
C ASP A 36 -12.49 26.45 1.65
N ASP A 37 -11.60 26.95 2.52
CA ASP A 37 -11.80 27.07 3.99
C ASP A 37 -12.22 25.78 4.74
N LYS A 38 -12.23 24.63 4.06
CA LYS A 38 -12.57 23.33 4.65
C LYS A 38 -11.33 22.63 5.21
N ALA A 39 -11.57 21.85 6.27
CA ALA A 39 -10.59 20.87 6.75
C ALA A 39 -10.33 19.82 5.68
N LEU A 40 -9.06 19.37 5.56
CA LEU A 40 -8.70 18.31 4.63
C LEU A 40 -9.41 17.00 5.00
N SER A 41 -9.98 16.35 3.99
CA SER A 41 -10.48 14.99 4.11
C SER A 41 -9.36 13.97 3.98
N PHE A 42 -9.63 12.73 4.39
CA PHE A 42 -8.75 11.59 4.13
C PHE A 42 -8.40 11.48 2.63
N ASN A 43 -9.37 11.70 1.75
CA ASN A 43 -9.17 11.58 0.30
C ASN A 43 -8.30 12.70 -0.28
N ASP A 44 -8.31 13.90 0.32
CA ASP A 44 -7.42 14.99 -0.11
C ASP A 44 -5.96 14.64 0.20
N VAL A 45 -5.71 14.11 1.41
CA VAL A 45 -4.39 13.63 1.81
C VAL A 45 -3.94 12.46 0.94
N LEU A 46 -4.87 11.54 0.66
CA LEU A 46 -4.62 10.38 -0.18
C LEU A 46 -4.23 10.76 -1.61
N GLY A 47 -4.92 11.75 -2.19
CA GLY A 47 -4.61 12.28 -3.52
C GLY A 47 -3.18 12.80 -3.61
N CYS A 48 -2.73 13.58 -2.61
CA CYS A 48 -1.34 14.05 -2.57
C CYS A 48 -0.33 12.91 -2.43
N TYR A 49 -0.63 11.89 -1.62
CA TYR A 49 0.24 10.74 -1.47
C TYR A 49 0.39 9.94 -2.78
N MET A 50 -0.73 9.71 -3.49
CA MET A 50 -0.70 9.01 -4.78
C MET A 50 0.10 9.79 -5.84
N GLU A 51 -0.06 11.12 -5.88
CA GLU A 51 0.74 11.98 -6.77
C GLU A 51 2.23 11.91 -6.44
N TYR A 52 2.58 12.00 -5.16
CA TYR A 52 3.96 11.87 -4.68
C TYR A 52 4.57 10.52 -5.10
N ASN A 53 3.84 9.42 -4.89
CA ASN A 53 4.32 8.08 -5.26
C ASN A 53 4.52 7.93 -6.76
N ASN A 54 3.62 8.48 -7.58
CA ASN A 54 3.76 8.48 -9.04
C ASN A 54 5.00 9.26 -9.51
N ASN A 55 5.33 10.36 -8.82
CA ASN A 55 6.45 11.22 -9.19
C ASN A 55 7.80 10.70 -8.67
N THR A 56 7.83 9.98 -7.55
CA THR A 56 9.07 9.47 -6.92
C THR A 56 9.38 8.02 -7.25
N GLY A 57 8.41 7.26 -7.74
CA GLY A 57 8.61 5.86 -8.08
C GLY A 57 8.69 4.92 -6.87
N ILE A 58 8.27 5.33 -5.67
CA ILE A 58 8.25 4.44 -4.49
C ILE A 58 7.45 3.16 -4.74
N ASN A 59 6.39 3.23 -5.55
CA ASN A 59 5.60 2.07 -5.94
C ASN A 59 6.39 1.07 -6.83
N SER A 60 7.49 1.47 -7.46
CA SER A 60 8.27 0.58 -8.35
C SER A 60 8.91 -0.59 -7.60
N GLU A 61 9.50 -0.35 -6.42
CA GLU A 61 10.11 -1.41 -5.62
C GLU A 61 9.07 -2.42 -5.11
N LEU A 62 7.90 -1.94 -4.68
CA LEU A 62 6.79 -2.81 -4.27
C LEU A 62 6.29 -3.66 -5.44
N ASN A 63 6.07 -3.04 -6.60
CA ASN A 63 5.65 -3.73 -7.82
C ASN A 63 6.67 -4.80 -8.25
N ASP A 64 7.96 -4.50 -8.20
CA ASP A 64 9.03 -5.44 -8.60
C ASP A 64 9.09 -6.66 -7.65
N ARG A 65 8.92 -6.42 -6.35
CA ARG A 65 8.83 -7.50 -5.35
C ARG A 65 7.58 -8.34 -5.55
N MET A 66 6.42 -7.72 -5.81
CA MET A 66 5.18 -8.45 -6.07
C MET A 66 5.27 -9.26 -7.36
N LYS A 67 5.88 -8.71 -8.42
CA LYS A 67 6.16 -9.43 -9.66
C LYS A 67 7.04 -10.67 -9.43
N THR A 68 8.06 -10.56 -8.57
CA THR A 68 8.91 -11.71 -8.22
C THR A 68 8.08 -12.82 -7.57
N ILE A 69 7.21 -12.45 -6.61
CA ILE A 69 6.30 -13.39 -5.94
C ILE A 69 5.30 -14.01 -6.94
N ASP A 70 4.74 -13.22 -7.86
CA ASP A 70 3.85 -13.72 -8.91
C ASP A 70 4.53 -14.77 -9.78
N ASP A 71 5.79 -14.53 -10.16
CA ASP A 71 6.57 -15.45 -10.99
C ASP A 71 6.90 -16.75 -10.23
N GLU A 72 7.28 -16.66 -8.94
CA GLU A 72 7.46 -17.83 -8.06
C GLU A 72 6.16 -18.64 -7.90
N MET A 73 5.02 -17.98 -7.69
CA MET A 73 3.72 -18.65 -7.56
C MET A 73 3.31 -19.38 -8.84
N LYS A 74 3.68 -18.85 -10.02
CA LYS A 74 3.46 -19.53 -11.30
C LYS A 74 4.34 -20.76 -11.44
N GLU A 75 5.59 -20.72 -10.97
CA GLU A 75 6.50 -21.88 -10.98
C GLU A 75 6.02 -23.00 -10.05
N LEU A 76 5.39 -22.64 -8.93
CA LEU A 76 4.82 -23.57 -7.97
C LEU A 76 3.47 -24.19 -8.40
N ASN A 77 3.03 -23.94 -9.63
CA ASN A 77 1.77 -24.49 -10.13
C ASN A 77 1.75 -26.03 -10.04
N ASN A 78 0.56 -26.58 -9.81
CA ASN A 78 0.32 -28.03 -9.79
C ASN A 78 1.18 -28.81 -8.74
N PRO A 79 1.01 -28.52 -7.43
CA PRO A 79 1.71 -29.27 -6.39
C PRO A 79 1.29 -30.74 -6.40
N ASN A 80 2.22 -31.64 -6.08
CA ASN A 80 1.85 -33.02 -5.78
C ASN A 80 1.06 -33.11 -4.46
N ASP A 81 0.43 -34.26 -4.22
CA ASP A 81 -0.45 -34.47 -3.05
C ASP A 81 0.24 -34.20 -1.70
N LYS A 82 1.55 -34.47 -1.60
CA LYS A 82 2.35 -34.25 -0.38
C LYS A 82 2.41 -32.76 -0.01
N TYR A 83 2.41 -31.85 -0.99
CA TYR A 83 2.52 -30.40 -0.76
C TYR A 83 1.19 -29.66 -0.95
N ARG A 84 0.10 -30.35 -1.31
CA ARG A 84 -1.19 -29.74 -1.67
C ARG A 84 -1.71 -28.79 -0.58
N SER A 85 -1.74 -29.23 0.67
CA SER A 85 -2.24 -28.40 1.77
C SER A 85 -1.37 -27.16 2.02
N ALA A 86 -0.04 -27.32 2.00
CA ALA A 86 0.87 -26.19 2.15
C ALA A 86 0.69 -25.19 1.00
N TYR A 87 0.61 -25.67 -0.24
CA TYR A 87 0.34 -24.82 -1.40
C TYR A 87 -0.99 -24.07 -1.27
N ASP A 88 -2.07 -24.70 -0.79
CA ASP A 88 -3.36 -24.03 -0.60
C ASP A 88 -3.27 -22.88 0.42
N SER A 89 -2.49 -23.03 1.49
CA SER A 89 -2.23 -21.96 2.46
C SER A 89 -1.32 -20.86 1.90
N LEU A 90 -0.31 -21.24 1.12
CA LEU A 90 0.54 -20.29 0.40
C LEU A 90 -0.26 -19.45 -0.60
N LEU A 91 -1.18 -20.08 -1.34
CA LEU A 91 -2.05 -19.41 -2.29
C LEU A 91 -2.97 -18.38 -1.60
N LYS A 92 -3.52 -18.71 -0.43
CA LYS A 92 -4.30 -17.75 0.37
C LYS A 92 -3.44 -16.59 0.87
N MET A 93 -2.24 -16.88 1.37
CA MET A 93 -1.29 -15.84 1.78
C MET A 93 -0.95 -14.90 0.62
N TYR A 94 -0.69 -15.47 -0.56
CA TYR A 94 -0.43 -14.73 -1.80
C TYR A 94 -1.61 -13.84 -2.20
N GLN A 95 -2.85 -14.34 -2.13
CA GLN A 95 -4.06 -13.56 -2.45
C GLN A 95 -4.25 -12.37 -1.49
N SER A 96 -4.07 -12.58 -0.19
CA SER A 96 -4.13 -11.49 0.80
C SER A 96 -2.99 -10.49 0.60
N LEU A 97 -1.77 -10.96 0.30
CA LEU A 97 -0.63 -10.08 0.01
C LEU A 97 -0.83 -9.25 -1.27
N SER A 98 -1.36 -9.85 -2.33
CA SER A 98 -1.69 -9.13 -3.58
C SER A 98 -2.75 -8.06 -3.33
N SER A 99 -3.74 -8.35 -2.48
CA SER A 99 -4.77 -7.38 -2.11
C SER A 99 -4.18 -6.25 -1.25
N PHE A 100 -3.28 -6.58 -0.33
CA PHE A 100 -2.59 -5.62 0.52
C PHE A 100 -1.72 -4.67 -0.30
N GLU A 101 -0.96 -5.20 -1.26
CA GLU A 101 -0.10 -4.41 -2.17
C GLU A 101 -0.94 -3.43 -3.00
N LYS A 102 -2.06 -3.90 -3.58
CA LYS A 102 -3.00 -3.04 -4.27
C LYS A 102 -3.53 -1.90 -3.39
N ASP A 103 -3.92 -2.20 -2.15
CA ASP A 103 -4.42 -1.18 -1.23
C ASP A 103 -3.31 -0.24 -0.72
N ALA A 104 -2.06 -0.68 -0.66
CA ALA A 104 -0.92 0.17 -0.33
C ALA A 104 -0.55 1.13 -1.48
N ILE A 105 -0.64 0.68 -2.72
CA ILE A 105 -0.31 1.44 -3.94
C ILE A 105 -1.44 2.38 -4.34
N SER A 106 -2.68 1.88 -4.29
CA SER A 106 -3.87 2.60 -4.71
C SER A 106 -5.00 2.49 -3.67
N PRO A 107 -4.77 3.01 -2.46
CA PRO A 107 -5.76 3.04 -1.40
C PRO A 107 -7.05 3.74 -1.86
N ASN A 108 -8.19 3.31 -1.34
CA ASN A 108 -9.48 3.90 -1.65
C ASN A 108 -10.45 3.78 -0.46
N GLY A 109 -11.61 4.44 -0.57
CA GLY A 109 -12.66 4.42 0.44
C GLY A 109 -12.43 5.43 1.57
N SER A 110 -13.00 5.13 2.74
CA SER A 110 -12.86 5.96 3.94
C SER A 110 -11.66 5.53 4.79
N LEU A 111 -11.18 6.40 5.68
CA LEU A 111 -10.14 6.05 6.66
C LEU A 111 -10.48 4.79 7.46
N ASN A 112 -11.75 4.64 7.86
CA ASN A 112 -12.19 3.49 8.65
C ASN A 112 -12.21 2.20 7.82
N SER A 113 -12.72 2.26 6.59
CA SER A 113 -12.72 1.08 5.71
C SER A 113 -11.30 0.66 5.34
N TYR A 114 -10.42 1.62 5.03
CA TYR A 114 -9.02 1.36 4.73
C TYR A 114 -8.31 0.69 5.92
N LYS A 115 -8.45 1.26 7.13
CA LYS A 115 -7.87 0.67 8.35
C LYS A 115 -8.38 -0.75 8.61
N ASN A 116 -9.68 -0.95 8.46
CA ASN A 116 -10.27 -2.27 8.69
C ASN A 116 -9.76 -3.31 7.69
N GLU A 117 -9.67 -2.94 6.40
CA GLU A 117 -9.21 -3.87 5.37
C GLU A 117 -7.71 -4.19 5.52
N ILE A 118 -6.85 -3.18 5.73
CA ILE A 118 -5.42 -3.41 5.96
C ILE A 118 -5.18 -4.28 7.20
N ASN A 119 -5.88 -4.02 8.31
CA ASN A 119 -5.76 -4.86 9.51
C ASN A 119 -6.25 -6.30 9.27
N LYS A 120 -7.31 -6.47 8.48
CA LYS A 120 -7.81 -7.80 8.11
C LYS A 120 -6.77 -8.54 7.26
N LEU A 121 -6.26 -7.91 6.20
CA LEU A 121 -5.28 -8.49 5.30
C LEU A 121 -3.97 -8.84 6.03
N ASP A 122 -3.48 -7.97 6.91
CA ASP A 122 -2.30 -8.24 7.75
C ASP A 122 -2.49 -9.49 8.61
N ASN A 123 -3.63 -9.60 9.31
CA ASN A 123 -3.96 -10.78 10.10
C ASN A 123 -4.09 -12.05 9.25
N GLU A 124 -4.69 -11.96 8.06
CA GLU A 124 -4.80 -13.08 7.13
C GLU A 124 -3.44 -13.54 6.61
N ILE A 125 -2.54 -12.62 6.26
CA ILE A 125 -1.17 -12.94 5.82
C ILE A 125 -0.43 -13.68 6.94
N VAL A 126 -0.42 -13.14 8.16
CA VAL A 126 0.24 -13.76 9.32
C VAL A 126 -0.35 -15.12 9.65
N SER A 127 -1.68 -15.23 9.65
CA SER A 127 -2.39 -16.49 9.92
C SER A 127 -2.04 -17.56 8.88
N ASN A 128 -2.16 -17.24 7.59
CA ASN A 128 -1.88 -18.17 6.51
C ASN A 128 -0.39 -18.56 6.48
N TYR A 129 0.53 -17.64 6.79
CA TYR A 129 1.95 -17.97 6.95
C TYR A 129 2.20 -19.00 8.06
N ASN A 130 1.53 -18.84 9.21
CA ASN A 130 1.65 -19.78 10.31
C ASN A 130 1.09 -21.16 9.95
N VAL A 131 -0.03 -21.22 9.24
CA VAL A 131 -0.61 -22.49 8.76
C VAL A 131 0.27 -23.13 7.67
N PHE A 132 0.80 -22.35 6.74
CA PHE A 132 1.72 -22.82 5.70
C PHE A 132 2.91 -23.55 6.31
N LYS A 133 3.58 -22.94 7.31
CA LYS A 133 4.72 -23.54 8.00
C LYS A 133 4.41 -24.90 8.63
N THR A 134 3.21 -25.09 9.19
CA THR A 134 2.86 -26.34 9.86
C THR A 134 2.45 -27.44 8.89
N GLN A 135 2.08 -27.07 7.66
CA GLN A 135 1.71 -28.00 6.59
C GLN A 135 2.89 -28.38 5.69
N LEU A 136 4.02 -27.71 5.83
CA LEU A 136 5.25 -28.14 5.18
C LEU A 136 5.62 -29.54 5.69
N PRO A 137 5.78 -30.51 4.79
CA PRO A 137 6.21 -31.84 5.19
C PRO A 137 7.62 -31.81 5.79
N ASN A 138 7.86 -32.66 6.77
CA ASN A 138 9.21 -32.94 7.30
C ASN A 138 10.15 -33.52 6.24
#